data_AF-A0A7X7E809-F1
#
_entry.id   AF-A0A7X7E809-F1
#
_cell.length_a   1.000
_cell.length_b   1.000
_cell.length_c   1.000
_cell.angle_alpha   90.00
_cell.angle_beta   90.00
_cell.angle_gamma   90.00
#
_symmetry.space_group_name_H-M   'P 1'
#
loop_
_entity.id
_entity.type
_entity.pdbx_description
1 polymer ?
#
loop_
_entity_poly.entity_id
_entity_poly.type
_entity_poly.pdbx_seq_one_letter_code
_entity_poly.pdbx_strand_id
1 'polypeptide(L)' 'DMAKAIEKLGQMQIVIRSLPGRDCGACGAPTCAALAEDIVMGRAGIELCPYVSPASSEKEAGES' A
#
# COMPACT_ATOMS: atom_id res chain seq x y z
N ASP A 1 9.91 19.89 -4.90
CA ASP A 1 9.55 19.56 -6.31
C ASP A 1 8.17 18.94 -6.38
N MET A 2 7.25 19.59 -7.09
CA MET A 2 5.91 19.01 -7.36
C MET A 2 6.01 17.66 -8.07
N ALA A 3 7.02 17.48 -8.93
CA ALA A 3 7.28 16.21 -9.61
C ALA A 3 7.54 15.04 -8.64
N LYS A 4 8.34 15.26 -7.58
CA LYS A 4 8.57 14.23 -6.54
C LYS A 4 7.31 13.89 -5.75
N ALA A 5 6.44 14.87 -5.51
CA ALA A 5 5.18 14.62 -4.82
C ALA A 5 4.23 13.76 -5.67
N ILE A 6 4.16 14.02 -6.98
CA ILE A 6 3.36 13.23 -7.94
C ILE A 6 3.89 11.79 -8.04
N GLU A 7 5.21 11.61 -8.10
CA GLU A 7 5.84 10.29 -8.12
C GLU A 7 5.50 9.48 -6.86
N LYS A 8 5.63 10.09 -5.67
CA LYS A 8 5.27 9.49 -4.39
C LYS A 8 3.81 9.05 -4.33
N LEU A 9 2.89 9.86 -4.87
CA LEU A 9 1.47 9.50 -4.95
C LEU A 9 1.24 8.26 -5.83
N GLY A 10 1.91 8.18 -6.98
CA GLY A 10 1.81 7.00 -7.86
C GLY A 10 2.35 5.74 -7.20
N GLN A 11 3.50 5.81 -6.54
CA GLN A 11 4.06 4.69 -5.78
C GLN A 11 3.13 4.23 -4.65
N MET A 12 2.50 5.17 -3.94
CA MET A 12 1.58 4.85 -2.86
C MET A 12 0.36 4.09 -3.36
N GLN A 13 -0.22 4.49 -4.50
CA GLN A 13 -1.34 3.78 -5.11
C GLN A 13 -0.98 2.35 -5.52
N ILE A 14 0.22 2.14 -6.06
CA ILE A 14 0.72 0.79 -6.41
C ILE A 14 0.79 -0.08 -5.16
N VAL A 15 1.41 0.42 -4.08
CA VAL A 15 1.57 -0.34 -2.83
C VAL A 15 0.21 -0.63 -2.18
N ILE A 16 -0.69 0.36 -2.12
CA ILE A 16 -2.06 0.17 -1.60
C ILE A 16 -2.78 -0.96 -2.34
N ARG A 17 -2.64 -1.00 -3.67
CA ARG A 17 -3.27 -2.02 -4.51
C ARG A 17 -2.68 -3.42 -4.32
N SER A 18 -1.43 -3.51 -3.87
CA SER A 18 -0.78 -4.77 -3.50
C SER A 18 -1.15 -5.25 -2.08
N LEU A 19 -1.79 -4.42 -1.27
CA LEU A 19 -2.27 -4.77 0.07
C LEU A 19 -3.70 -5.32 0.01
N PRO A 20 -4.11 -6.15 0.98
CA PRO A 20 -5.43 -6.81 0.99
C PRO A 20 -6.61 -5.87 1.25
N GLY A 21 -6.39 -4.59 1.60
CA GLY A 21 -7.45 -3.59 1.83
C GLY A 21 -8.38 -3.88 3.02
N ARG A 22 -7.94 -4.69 4.00
CA ARG A 22 -8.78 -5.13 5.13
C ARG A 22 -8.67 -4.24 6.38
N ASP A 23 -7.70 -3.32 6.44
CA ASP A 23 -7.47 -2.42 7.57
C ASP A 23 -7.44 -3.12 8.95
N CYS A 24 -6.83 -4.30 8.99
CA CYS A 24 -6.86 -5.19 10.15
C CYS A 24 -5.87 -4.85 11.28
N GLY A 25 -4.94 -3.92 11.08
CA GLY A 25 -3.94 -3.55 12.08
C GLY A 25 -2.84 -4.57 12.37
N ALA A 26 -2.84 -5.75 11.73
CA ALA A 26 -1.91 -6.84 12.06
C ALA A 26 -0.42 -6.52 11.80
N CYS A 27 -0.15 -5.58 10.90
CA CYS A 27 1.20 -5.08 10.59
C CYS A 27 1.67 -3.94 11.52
N GLY A 28 0.83 -3.50 12.46
CA GLY A 28 1.09 -2.36 13.34
C GLY A 28 0.62 -1.00 12.82
N ALA A 29 0.23 -0.89 11.55
CA ALA A 29 -0.37 0.32 10.99
C ALA A 29 -1.91 0.32 11.14
N PRO A 30 -2.55 1.49 11.37
CA PRO A 30 -4.00 1.56 11.58
C PRO A 30 -4.83 1.24 10.33
N THR A 31 -4.27 1.43 9.13
CA THR A 31 -4.91 1.10 7.84
C THR A 31 -3.89 0.55 6.85
N CYS A 32 -4.34 -0.12 5.81
CA CYS A 32 -3.49 -0.54 4.68
C CYS A 32 -2.87 0.67 3.99
N ALA A 33 -3.59 1.79 3.86
CA ALA A 33 -3.04 3.03 3.32
C ALA A 33 -1.92 3.60 4.18
N ALA A 34 -2.02 3.53 5.51
CA ALA A 34 -0.95 3.95 6.41
C ALA A 34 0.30 3.08 6.25
N LEU A 35 0.15 1.75 6.17
CA LEU A 35 1.28 0.87 5.87
C LEU A 35 1.92 1.20 4.51
N ALA A 36 1.11 1.46 3.48
CA ALA A 36 1.61 1.82 2.16
C ALA A 36 2.40 3.14 2.17
N GLU A 37 1.96 4.13 2.95
CA GLU A 37 2.71 5.37 3.15
C GLU A 37 4.09 5.07 3.77
N ASP A 38 4.11 4.28 4.84
CA ASP A 38 5.36 3.94 5.52
C ASP A 38 6.32 3.16 4.61
N ILE A 39 5.82 2.30 3.71
CA ILE A 39 6.61 1.63 2.69
C ILE A 39 7.22 2.64 1.70
N VAL A 40 6.42 3.55 1.16
CA VAL A 40 6.87 4.60 0.22
C VAL A 40 7.83 5.62 0.87
N MET A 41 7.72 5.80 2.18
CA MET A 41 8.63 6.61 2.98
C MET A 41 9.89 5.83 3.44
N GLY A 42 9.97 4.53 3.19
CA GLY A 42 11.10 3.68 3.60
C GLY A 42 11.16 3.42 5.10
N ARG A 43 10.04 3.56 5.81
CA ARG A 43 9.88 3.29 7.25
C ARG A 43 9.45 1.86 7.55
N ALA A 44 8.80 1.20 6.59
CA ALA A 44 8.26 -0.14 6.72
C ALA A 44 8.47 -0.96 5.44
N GLY A 45 8.33 -2.27 5.56
CA GLY A 45 8.39 -3.22 4.44
C GLY A 45 7.04 -3.91 4.21
N ILE A 46 6.78 -4.35 2.99
CA ILE A 46 5.54 -5.05 2.63
C ILE A 46 5.41 -6.39 3.37
N GLU A 47 6.53 -7.00 3.77
CA GLU A 47 6.56 -8.24 4.54
C GLU A 47 5.93 -8.13 5.93
N LEU A 48 5.74 -6.91 6.46
CA LEU A 48 5.05 -6.71 7.74
C LEU A 48 3.56 -7.06 7.66
N CYS A 49 2.98 -7.10 6.46
CA CYS A 49 1.60 -7.52 6.30
C CYS A 49 1.52 -9.05 6.14
N PRO A 50 1.01 -9.80 7.14
CA PRO A 50 0.96 -11.26 7.09
C PRO A 50 -0.06 -11.82 6.08
N TYR A 51 -0.79 -10.94 5.40
CA TYR A 51 -1.87 -11.27 4.47
C TYR A 51 -1.53 -10.93 3.02
N VAL A 52 -0.34 -10.38 2.74
CA VAL A 52 0.12 -10.18 1.37
C VAL A 52 0.49 -11.55 0.80
N SER A 53 -0.15 -11.91 -0.30
CA SER A 53 0.19 -13.09 -1.09
C SER A 53 0.69 -12.62 -2.45
N PRO A 54 1.80 -13.19 -2.98
CA PRO A 54 2.35 -12.81 -4.29
C PRO A 54 1.43 -13.16 -5.48
N ALA A 55 0.21 -13.66 -5.23
CA ALA A 55 -0.69 -14.25 -6.22
C ALA A 55 -1.92 -13.38 -6.59
N SER A 56 -1.96 -12.10 -6.22
CA SER A 56 -3.15 -11.26 -6.45
C SER A 56 -2.82 -9.90 -7.07
N SER A 57 -2.03 -9.92 -8.15
CA SER A 57 -2.17 -8.93 -9.23
C SER A 57 -3.33 -9.37 -10.14
N GLU A 58 -4.07 -8.42 -10.71
CA GLU A 58 -5.31 -8.61 -11.48
C GLU A 58 -6.59 -8.98 -10.69
N LYS A 59 -7.08 -8.08 -9.83
CA LYS A 59 -8.52 -7.72 -9.85
C LYS A 59 -8.76 -6.22 -9.71
N GLU A 60 -9.55 -5.73 -10.67
CA GLU A 60 -10.17 -4.42 -10.95
C GLU A 60 -10.51 -3.54 -9.72
N ALA A 61 -10.25 -2.23 -9.71
CA ALA A 61 -10.96 -1.13 -10.39
C ALA A 61 -12.40 -0.98 -9.89
N GLY A 62 -12.68 0.16 -9.24
CA GLY A 62 -13.99 0.52 -8.72
C GLY A 62 -14.01 1.93 -8.15
N GLU A 63 -13.88 2.92 -9.02
CA GLU A 63 -14.33 4.30 -8.77
C GLU A 63 -15.65 4.45 -9.54
N SER A 64 -16.73 4.86 -8.84
CA SER A 64 -18.02 5.22 -9.44
C SER A 64 -18.05 6.71 -9.74
#